data_AF-A0AAE6JFW1-F1
#
_entry.id   AF-A0AAE6JFW1-F1
#
_cell.length_a   1.000
_cell.length_b   1.000
_cell.length_c   1.000
_cell.angle_alpha   90.00
_cell.angle_beta   90.00
_cell.angle_gamma   90.00
#
_symmetry.space_group_name_H-M   'P 1'
#
loop_
_entity.id
_entity.type
_entity.pdbx_description
1 polymer ?
#
loop_
_entity_poly.entity_id
_entity_poly.type
_entity_poly.pdbx_seq_one_letter_code
_entity_poly.pdbx_strand_id
1 'polypeptide(L)'
;MRINPKVSAGTAIANNQSVFKRFNPEQPFQYTFIDGAYARKFGNEQHIGRLAAFFAGLAIFISCLGLFGMASFMAEQRVKEIGVRKVLGTTVFNLWRLLSADFISLVMLSLLLAKPIAFYLMYNWLQHFDYRTGISAWIFIVTGFTTLVITLLTVSLQTIKAALTSPVKSLKSE
;
A
#
# COMPACT_ATOMS: atom_id res chain seq x y z
N MET A 1 -1.95 9.42 -34.95
CA MET A 1 -0.98 10.54 -35.06
C MET A 1 -1.08 11.39 -33.81
N ARG A 2 0.05 11.75 -33.17
CA ARG A 2 0.06 12.74 -32.07
C ARG A 2 -0.16 14.13 -32.68
N ILE A 3 -1.18 14.84 -32.21
CA ILE A 3 -1.46 16.22 -32.61
C ILE A 3 -0.60 17.16 -31.75
N ASN A 4 -0.06 18.22 -32.36
CA ASN A 4 0.74 19.23 -31.68
C ASN A 4 -0.12 19.95 -30.61
N PRO A 5 0.30 20.00 -29.32
CA PRO A 5 -0.51 20.55 -28.23
C PRO A 5 -0.82 22.06 -28.34
N LYS A 6 -0.16 22.78 -29.25
CA LYS A 6 -0.40 24.22 -29.49
C LYS A 6 -1.55 24.51 -30.48
N VAL A 7 -2.16 23.49 -31.08
CA VAL A 7 -3.19 23.64 -32.11
C VAL A 7 -4.46 22.92 -31.69
N SER A 8 -5.61 23.58 -31.79
CA SER A 8 -6.91 22.98 -31.46
C SER A 8 -7.15 21.73 -32.31
N ALA A 9 -7.67 20.67 -31.67
CA ALA A 9 -7.92 19.38 -32.32
C ALA A 9 -8.77 19.53 -33.59
N GLY A 10 -9.72 20.48 -33.63
CA GLY A 10 -10.55 20.76 -34.80
C GLY A 10 -9.76 21.27 -36.01
N THR A 11 -8.80 22.19 -35.82
CA THR A 11 -7.98 22.74 -36.90
C THR A 11 -6.94 21.74 -37.40
N ALA A 12 -6.40 20.90 -36.52
CA ALA A 12 -5.46 19.85 -36.91
C ALA A 12 -6.13 18.74 -37.74
N ILE A 13 -7.37 18.37 -37.39
CA ILE A 13 -8.17 17.39 -38.13
C ILE A 13 -8.55 17.95 -39.51
N ALA A 14 -8.97 19.21 -39.60
CA ALA A 14 -9.31 19.86 -40.87
C ALA A 14 -8.10 19.97 -41.83
N ASN A 15 -6.92 20.29 -41.30
CA ASN A 15 -5.70 20.39 -42.12
C ASN A 15 -5.19 19.01 -42.58
N ASN A 16 -5.33 17.97 -41.76
CA ASN A 16 -5.03 16.61 -42.20
C ASN A 16 -6.06 16.09 -43.21
N GLN A 17 -7.34 16.43 -43.07
CA GLN A 17 -8.39 16.04 -44.00
C GLN A 17 -8.17 16.65 -45.40
N SER A 18 -7.71 17.91 -45.50
CA SER A 18 -7.42 18.56 -46.77
C SER A 18 -6.23 17.92 -47.50
N VAL A 19 -5.18 17.53 -46.76
CA VAL A 19 -4.04 16.78 -47.29
C VAL A 19 -4.47 15.37 -47.73
N PHE A 20 -5.27 14.67 -46.92
CA PHE A 20 -5.72 13.31 -47.23
C PHE A 20 -6.62 13.25 -48.48
N LYS A 21 -7.54 14.21 -48.63
CA LYS A 21 -8.39 14.34 -49.84
C LYS A 21 -7.59 14.60 -51.11
N ARG A 22 -6.39 15.20 -51.01
CA ARG A 22 -5.53 15.50 -52.15
C ARG A 22 -4.82 14.27 -52.71
N PHE A 23 -4.61 13.25 -51.88
CA PHE A 23 -3.91 12.02 -52.25
C PHE A 23 -4.83 10.81 -52.42
N ASN A 24 -6.01 10.77 -51.79
CA ASN A 24 -6.99 9.68 -51.96
C ASN A 24 -8.43 10.19 -51.81
N PRO A 25 -9.06 10.67 -52.90
CA PRO A 25 -10.39 11.29 -52.85
C PRO A 25 -11.58 10.32 -52.64
N GLU A 26 -11.41 9.02 -52.86
CA GLU A 26 -12.51 8.04 -52.78
C GLU A 26 -12.74 7.42 -51.40
N GLN A 27 -11.84 7.65 -50.42
CA GLN A 27 -12.01 7.14 -49.06
C GLN A 27 -12.52 8.23 -48.11
N PRO A 28 -13.66 8.01 -47.40
CA PRO A 28 -14.12 8.93 -46.37
C PRO A 28 -13.11 8.97 -45.24
N PHE A 29 -12.62 10.17 -44.92
CA PHE A 29 -11.70 10.40 -43.80
C PHE A 29 -12.42 10.13 -42.47
N GLN A 30 -12.27 8.90 -41.97
CA GLN A 30 -12.78 8.50 -40.66
C GLN A 30 -11.71 8.75 -39.60
N TYR A 31 -12.02 9.59 -38.63
CA TYR A 31 -11.19 9.81 -37.45
C TYR A 31 -11.91 9.25 -36.21
N THR A 32 -11.19 8.50 -35.40
CA THR A 32 -11.65 8.11 -34.06
C THR A 32 -10.64 8.67 -33.07
N PHE A 33 -11.15 9.38 -32.05
CA PHE A 33 -10.31 9.80 -30.94
C PHE A 33 -9.90 8.56 -30.16
N ILE A 34 -8.58 8.35 -30.06
CA ILE A 34 -7.98 7.30 -29.24
C ILE A 34 -8.51 7.40 -27.80
N ASP A 35 -8.77 8.60 -27.29
CA ASP A 35 -9.32 8.84 -25.95
C ASP A 35 -10.70 8.18 -25.74
N GLY A 36 -11.59 8.26 -26.73
CA GLY A 36 -12.94 7.65 -26.66
C GLY A 36 -12.91 6.13 -26.77
N ALA A 37 -11.94 5.57 -27.50
CA ALA A 37 -11.70 4.14 -27.58
C ALA A 37 -10.99 3.58 -26.33
N TYR A 38 -10.08 4.37 -25.73
CA TYR A 38 -9.43 4.06 -24.46
C TYR A 38 -10.43 4.10 -23.29
N ALA A 39 -11.29 5.12 -23.21
CA ALA A 39 -12.28 5.21 -22.13
C ALA A 39 -13.25 4.00 -22.10
N ARG A 40 -13.63 3.46 -23.27
CA ARG A 40 -14.50 2.27 -23.35
C ARG A 40 -13.79 0.97 -23.00
N LYS A 41 -12.49 0.83 -23.28
CA LYS A 41 -11.70 -0.38 -22.95
C LYS A 41 -11.14 -0.36 -21.52
N PHE A 42 -10.74 0.81 -21.00
CA PHE A 42 -10.07 0.93 -19.70
C PHE A 42 -11.00 1.37 -18.56
N GLY A 43 -12.26 1.71 -18.83
CA GLY A 43 -13.22 2.09 -17.78
C GLY A 43 -13.38 0.98 -16.72
N ASN A 44 -13.58 -0.27 -17.15
CA ASN A 44 -13.71 -1.41 -16.23
C ASN A 44 -12.43 -1.68 -15.45
N GLU A 45 -11.27 -1.70 -16.11
CA GLU A 45 -9.96 -1.87 -15.46
C GLU A 45 -9.70 -0.79 -14.41
N GLN A 46 -10.06 0.46 -14.70
CA GLN A 46 -9.87 1.58 -13.80
C GLN A 46 -10.81 1.53 -12.60
N HIS A 47 -12.05 1.04 -12.79
CA HIS A 47 -12.96 0.78 -11.68
C HIS A 47 -12.46 -0.35 -10.77
N ILE A 48 -12.00 -1.47 -11.35
CA ILE A 48 -11.43 -2.59 -10.59
C ILE A 48 -10.20 -2.14 -9.80
N GLY A 49 -9.28 -1.42 -10.44
CA GLY A 49 -8.09 -0.87 -9.76
C GLY A 49 -8.45 0.09 -8.62
N ARG A 50 -9.48 0.93 -8.79
CA ARG A 50 -9.94 1.86 -7.76
C ARG A 50 -10.60 1.16 -6.58
N LEU A 51 -11.44 0.15 -6.84
CA LEU A 51 -12.01 -0.69 -5.78
C LEU A 51 -10.92 -1.46 -5.04
N ALA A 52 -9.97 -2.07 -5.77
CA ALA A 52 -8.85 -2.79 -5.18
C ALA A 52 -8.01 -1.88 -4.28
N ALA A 53 -7.71 -0.65 -4.71
CA ALA A 53 -7.00 0.33 -3.89
C ALA A 53 -7.78 0.70 -2.62
N PHE A 54 -9.10 0.86 -2.72
CA PHE A 54 -9.95 1.15 -1.56
C PHE A 54 -9.98 -0.01 -0.56
N PHE A 55 -10.16 -1.24 -1.03
CA PHE A 55 -10.11 -2.44 -0.19
C PHE A 55 -8.73 -2.65 0.43
N ALA A 56 -7.65 -2.41 -0.32
CA ALA A 56 -6.29 -2.46 0.22
C ALA A 56 -6.11 -1.44 1.35
N GLY A 57 -6.60 -0.21 1.19
CA GLY A 57 -6.60 0.81 2.24
C GLY A 57 -7.36 0.37 3.49
N LEU A 58 -8.56 -0.18 3.33
CA LEU A 58 -9.35 -0.73 4.45
C LEU A 58 -8.64 -1.90 5.13
N ALA A 59 -8.06 -2.83 4.37
CA ALA A 59 -7.34 -3.97 4.91
C ALA A 59 -6.13 -3.54 5.73
N ILE A 60 -5.38 -2.53 5.28
CA ILE A 60 -4.28 -1.92 6.05
C ILE A 60 -4.82 -1.31 7.34
N PHE A 61 -5.91 -0.55 7.27
CA PHE A 61 -6.51 0.08 8.45
C PHE A 61 -6.95 -0.94 9.51
N ILE A 62 -7.64 -2.01 9.10
CA ILE A 62 -8.07 -3.10 9.98
C ILE A 62 -6.86 -3.83 10.56
N SER A 63 -5.82 -4.08 9.75
CA SER A 63 -4.58 -4.70 10.22
C SER A 63 -3.89 -3.86 11.30
N CYS A 64 -3.86 -2.54 11.14
CA CYS A 64 -3.33 -1.63 12.16
C CYS A 64 -4.13 -1.70 13.47
N LEU A 65 -5.47 -1.80 13.41
CA LEU A 65 -6.30 -2.01 14.60
C LEU A 65 -6.04 -3.35 15.27
N GLY A 66 -5.87 -4.43 14.49
CA GLY A 66 -5.51 -5.74 15.02
C GLY A 66 -4.15 -5.75 15.70
N LEU A 67 -3.15 -5.13 15.07
CA LEU A 67 -1.81 -4.98 15.64
C LEU A 67 -1.84 -4.12 16.92
N PHE A 68 -2.62 -3.05 16.93
CA PHE A 68 -2.86 -2.22 18.11
C PHE A 68 -3.49 -3.03 19.26
N GLY A 69 -4.50 -3.87 18.96
CA GLY A 69 -5.13 -4.75 19.94
C GLY A 69 -4.15 -5.78 20.53
N MET A 70 -3.39 -6.46 19.67
CA MET A 70 -2.38 -7.43 20.11
C MET A 70 -1.27 -6.76 20.93
N ALA A 71 -0.77 -5.60 20.50
CA ALA A 71 0.25 -4.85 21.23
C ALA A 71 -0.27 -4.37 22.60
N SER A 72 -1.55 -3.97 22.69
CA SER A 72 -2.18 -3.58 23.96
C SER A 72 -2.29 -4.76 24.93
N PHE A 73 -2.76 -5.92 24.44
CA PHE A 73 -2.87 -7.13 25.24
C PHE A 73 -1.50 -7.65 25.71
N MET A 74 -0.50 -7.67 24.83
CA MET A 74 0.87 -8.04 25.20
C MET A 74 1.46 -7.08 26.23
N ALA A 75 1.22 -5.78 26.09
CA ALA A 75 1.67 -4.79 27.06
C ALA A 75 1.06 -5.12 28.43
N GLU A 76 -0.25 -5.32 28.52
CA GLU A 76 -0.99 -5.65 29.75
C GLU A 76 -0.49 -6.94 30.41
N GLN A 77 -0.31 -8.00 29.63
CA GLN A 77 0.18 -9.29 30.13
C GLN A 77 1.62 -9.20 30.68
N ARG A 78 2.45 -8.32 30.10
CA ARG A 78 3.82 -8.08 30.53
C ARG A 78 3.93 -6.99 31.61
N VAL A 79 2.86 -6.23 31.94
CA VAL A 79 2.89 -5.14 32.96
C VAL A 79 3.42 -5.64 34.30
N LYS A 80 3.12 -6.88 34.71
CA LYS A 80 3.61 -7.45 35.97
C LYS A 80 5.15 -7.62 35.97
N GLU A 81 5.72 -8.16 34.90
CA GLU A 81 7.19 -8.30 34.75
C GLU A 81 7.88 -6.94 34.62
N ILE A 82 7.24 -6.01 33.92
CA ILE A 82 7.68 -4.63 33.72
C ILE A 82 7.69 -3.86 35.06
N GLY A 83 6.65 -4.01 35.86
CA GLY A 83 6.51 -3.38 37.17
C GLY A 83 7.63 -3.79 38.12
N VAL A 84 7.94 -5.09 38.20
CA VAL A 84 9.05 -5.61 39.02
C VAL A 84 10.41 -5.09 38.52
N ARG A 85 10.67 -5.13 37.20
CA ARG A 85 11.91 -4.61 36.62
C ARG A 85 12.08 -3.10 36.76
N LYS A 86 11.00 -2.32 36.76
CA LYS A 86 11.04 -0.86 36.93
C LYS A 86 11.42 -0.46 38.36
N VAL A 87 10.95 -1.21 39.38
CA VAL A 87 11.37 -1.03 40.78
C VAL A 87 12.84 -1.41 40.98
N LEU A 88 13.34 -2.37 40.21
CA LEU A 88 14.76 -2.75 40.15
C LEU A 88 15.64 -1.75 39.33
N GLY A 89 15.08 -0.62 38.86
CA GLY A 89 15.83 0.44 38.18
C GLY A 89 15.93 0.31 36.65
N THR A 90 15.19 -0.60 36.03
CA THR A 90 15.26 -0.78 34.57
C THR A 90 14.52 0.34 33.83
N THR A 91 15.17 0.99 32.87
CA THR A 91 14.63 2.11 32.09
C THR A 91 13.56 1.68 31.09
N VAL A 92 12.59 2.57 30.86
CA VAL A 92 11.49 2.42 29.87
C VAL A 92 12.01 2.14 28.46
N PHE A 93 13.21 2.63 28.11
CA PHE A 93 13.86 2.39 26.83
C PHE A 93 14.20 0.92 26.58
N ASN A 94 14.61 0.19 27.62
CA ASN A 94 14.97 -1.23 27.48
C ASN A 94 13.72 -2.08 27.23
N LEU A 95 12.58 -1.67 27.81
CA LEU A 95 11.29 -2.29 27.57
C LEU A 95 10.81 -2.04 26.14
N TRP A 96 10.90 -0.79 25.68
CA TRP A 96 10.59 -0.43 24.29
C TRP A 96 11.39 -1.28 23.32
N ARG A 97 12.71 -1.42 23.55
CA ARG A 97 13.59 -2.23 22.71
C ARG A 97 13.20 -3.71 22.68
N LEU A 98 12.87 -4.30 23.84
CA LEU A 98 12.47 -5.70 23.92
C LEU A 98 11.17 -5.94 23.13
N LEU A 99 10.15 -5.11 23.37
CA LEU A 99 8.85 -5.28 22.72
C LEU A 99 8.95 -4.99 21.21
N SER A 100 9.66 -3.93 20.81
CA SER A 100 9.87 -3.63 19.40
C SER A 100 10.67 -4.72 18.68
N ALA A 101 11.68 -5.32 19.32
CA ALA A 101 12.47 -6.40 18.71
C ALA A 101 11.62 -7.65 18.43
N ASP A 102 10.76 -8.06 19.37
CA ASP A 102 9.86 -9.20 19.19
C ASP A 102 8.91 -8.97 18.00
N PHE A 103 8.30 -7.78 17.92
CA PHE A 103 7.41 -7.43 16.80
C PHE A 103 8.14 -7.32 15.46
N ILE A 104 9.37 -6.77 15.44
CA ILE A 104 10.18 -6.69 14.21
C ILE A 104 10.51 -8.09 13.71
N SER A 105 10.84 -9.03 14.60
CA SER A 105 11.14 -10.42 14.22
C SER A 105 9.94 -11.11 13.56
N LEU A 106 8.74 -10.92 14.14
CA LEU A 106 7.47 -11.39 13.60
C LEU A 106 7.18 -10.78 12.22
N VAL A 107 7.33 -9.46 12.06
CA VAL A 107 7.11 -8.79 10.77
C VAL A 107 8.11 -9.26 9.72
N MET A 108 9.38 -9.46 10.09
CA MET A 108 10.38 -9.95 9.15
C MET A 108 10.03 -11.36 8.65
N LEU A 109 9.58 -12.24 9.56
CA LEU A 109 9.10 -13.57 9.20
C LEU A 109 7.88 -13.51 8.28
N SER A 110 6.90 -12.66 8.60
CA SER A 110 5.74 -12.43 7.74
C SER A 110 6.11 -11.92 6.35
N LEU A 111 7.05 -10.96 6.25
CA LEU A 111 7.51 -10.44 4.95
C LEU A 111 8.23 -11.52 4.12
N LEU A 112 8.99 -12.39 4.78
CA LEU A 112 9.71 -13.48 4.12
C LEU A 112 8.73 -14.49 3.49
N LEU A 113 7.62 -14.78 4.16
CA LEU A 113 6.55 -15.65 3.65
C LEU A 113 5.64 -14.94 2.63
N ALA A 114 5.33 -13.65 2.85
CA ALA A 114 4.41 -12.91 2.01
C ALA A 114 4.98 -12.63 0.60
N LYS A 115 6.28 -12.33 0.49
CA LYS A 115 6.94 -12.05 -0.81
C LYS A 115 6.74 -13.15 -1.87
N PRO A 116 7.09 -14.43 -1.62
CA PRO A 116 6.93 -15.48 -2.62
C PRO A 116 5.45 -15.75 -2.95
N ILE A 117 4.57 -15.69 -1.95
CA ILE A 117 3.12 -15.87 -2.14
C ILE A 117 2.56 -14.77 -3.04
N ALA A 118 2.90 -13.51 -2.75
CA ALA A 118 2.48 -12.36 -3.53
C ALA A 118 3.02 -12.43 -4.97
N PHE A 119 4.29 -12.80 -5.15
CA PHE A 119 4.88 -12.98 -6.47
C PHE A 119 4.16 -14.07 -7.28
N TYR A 120 3.87 -15.21 -6.67
CA TYR A 120 3.18 -16.32 -7.34
C TYR A 120 1.75 -15.97 -7.76
N LEU A 121 0.97 -15.36 -6.86
CA LEU A 121 -0.40 -14.91 -7.15
C LEU A 121 -0.41 -13.88 -8.28
N MET A 122 0.49 -12.90 -8.21
CA MET A 122 0.56 -11.82 -9.18
C MET A 122 1.05 -12.31 -10.55
N TYR A 123 2.00 -13.25 -10.56
CA TYR A 123 2.44 -13.93 -11.78
C TYR A 123 1.29 -14.69 -12.46
N ASN A 124 0.52 -15.48 -11.70
CA ASN A 124 -0.62 -16.22 -12.25
C ASN A 124 -1.73 -15.28 -12.77
N TRP A 125 -1.98 -14.17 -12.06
CA TRP A 125 -2.94 -13.17 -12.49
C TRP A 125 -2.50 -12.46 -13.78
N LEU A 126 -1.21 -12.13 -13.90
CA LEU A 126 -0.67 -11.46 -15.10
C LEU A 126 -0.65 -12.34 -16.34
N GLN A 127 -0.70 -13.66 -16.20
CA GLN A 127 -0.77 -14.59 -17.34
C GLN A 127 -2.07 -14.41 -18.16
N HIS A 128 -3.13 -13.86 -17.56
CA HIS A 128 -4.42 -13.63 -18.23
C HIS A 128 -4.44 -12.36 -19.09
N PHE A 129 -3.36 -11.56 -19.09
CA PHE A 129 -3.25 -10.33 -19.88
C PHE A 129 -2.21 -10.45 -21.00
N ASP A 130 -2.60 -10.05 -22.22
CA ASP A 130 -1.73 -10.06 -23.41
C ASP A 130 -0.56 -9.06 -23.33
N TYR A 131 -0.73 -7.98 -22.55
CA TYR A 131 0.31 -6.97 -22.33
C TYR A 131 0.79 -7.02 -20.88
N ARG A 132 1.91 -7.72 -20.64
CA ARG A 132 2.45 -7.96 -19.29
C ARG A 132 3.42 -6.86 -18.89
N THR A 133 3.17 -6.20 -17.76
CA THR A 133 4.16 -5.34 -17.09
C THR A 133 5.04 -6.21 -16.19
N GLY A 134 6.36 -6.13 -16.32
CA GLY A 134 7.26 -6.87 -15.42
C GLY A 134 7.04 -6.46 -13.96
N ILE A 135 6.90 -7.42 -13.04
CA ILE A 135 6.83 -7.14 -11.60
C ILE A 135 8.19 -6.58 -11.18
N SER A 136 8.25 -5.28 -10.89
CA SER A 136 9.48 -4.64 -10.47
C SER A 136 9.80 -4.99 -9.01
N ALA A 137 10.99 -5.55 -8.78
CA ALA A 137 11.44 -5.96 -7.45
C ALA A 137 11.42 -4.79 -6.43
N TRP A 138 11.52 -3.55 -6.92
CA TRP A 138 11.41 -2.33 -6.12
C TRP A 138 10.09 -2.23 -5.34
N ILE A 139 8.97 -2.73 -5.89
CA ILE A 139 7.66 -2.68 -5.21
C ILE A 139 7.72 -3.46 -3.89
N PHE A 140 8.34 -4.64 -3.87
CA PHE A 140 8.50 -5.42 -2.64
C PHE A 140 9.37 -4.73 -1.59
N ILE A 141 10.35 -3.93 -2.03
CA ILE A 141 11.19 -3.14 -1.14
C ILE A 141 10.38 -1.99 -0.53
N VAL A 142 9.67 -1.22 -1.35
CA VAL A 142 8.82 -0.11 -0.88
C VAL A 142 7.72 -0.59 0.05
N THR A 143 7.01 -1.66 -0.32
CA THR A 143 5.96 -2.24 0.55
C THR A 143 6.55 -2.75 1.85
N GLY A 144 7.65 -3.51 1.81
CA GLY A 144 8.31 -4.00 3.01
C GLY A 144 8.77 -2.89 3.94
N PHE A 145 9.37 -1.83 3.39
CA PHE A 145 9.79 -0.65 4.15
C PHE A 145 8.58 0.08 4.76
N THR A 146 7.52 0.29 3.99
CA THR A 146 6.30 0.97 4.45
C THR A 146 5.62 0.17 5.58
N THR A 147 5.53 -1.16 5.44
CA THR A 147 4.99 -2.04 6.49
C THR A 147 5.82 -1.94 7.76
N LEU A 148 7.16 -1.98 7.65
CA LEU A 148 8.07 -1.82 8.79
C LEU A 148 7.84 -0.48 9.51
N VAL A 149 7.76 0.61 8.76
CA VAL A 149 7.51 1.96 9.32
C VAL A 149 6.18 2.01 10.05
N ILE A 150 5.10 1.48 9.46
CA ILE A 150 3.76 1.47 10.07
C ILE A 150 3.76 0.64 11.36
N THR A 151 4.35 -0.56 11.34
CA THR A 151 4.44 -1.40 12.54
C THR A 151 5.24 -0.70 13.64
N LEU A 152 6.40 -0.15 13.29
CA LEU A 152 7.29 0.47 14.28
C LEU A 152 6.66 1.71 14.90
N LEU A 153 5.96 2.53 14.10
CA LEU A 153 5.15 3.64 14.62
C LEU A 153 4.07 3.14 15.57
N THR A 154 3.27 2.15 15.16
CA THR A 154 2.14 1.62 15.96
C THR A 154 2.62 1.04 17.30
N VAL A 155 3.67 0.21 17.27
CA VAL A 155 4.25 -0.39 18.48
C VAL A 155 4.91 0.67 19.35
N SER A 156 5.60 1.66 18.78
CA SER A 156 6.23 2.73 19.57
C SER A 156 5.20 3.56 20.33
N LEU A 157 4.09 3.92 19.69
CA LEU A 157 3.02 4.69 20.32
C LEU A 157 2.39 3.90 21.47
N GLN A 158 2.19 2.59 21.29
CA GLN A 158 1.60 1.74 22.30
C GLN A 158 2.53 1.46 23.47
N THR A 159 3.81 1.18 23.22
CA THR A 159 4.81 0.98 24.26
C THR A 159 5.02 2.23 25.10
N ILE A 160 5.08 3.40 24.47
CA ILE A 160 5.17 4.69 25.17
C ILE A 160 3.91 4.92 26.00
N LYS A 161 2.71 4.73 25.44
CA LYS A 161 1.46 4.82 26.19
C LYS A 161 1.46 3.87 27.39
N ALA A 162 1.74 2.59 27.17
CA ALA A 162 1.76 1.57 28.22
C ALA A 162 2.77 1.90 29.33
N ALA A 163 3.95 2.43 28.97
CA ALA A 163 4.97 2.84 29.94
C ALA A 163 4.61 4.11 30.73
N LEU A 164 3.83 5.01 30.12
CA LEU A 164 3.34 6.25 30.73
C LEU A 164 2.08 6.03 31.57
N THR A 165 1.25 5.04 31.27
CA THR A 165 0.18 4.61 32.19
C THR A 165 0.82 4.10 33.47
N SER A 166 0.78 4.95 34.49
CA SER A 166 1.45 4.71 35.75
C SER A 166 0.96 3.40 36.40
N PRO A 167 1.87 2.53 36.87
CA PRO A 167 1.53 1.29 37.57
C PRO A 167 0.77 1.53 38.89
N VAL A 168 0.74 2.79 39.36
CA VAL A 168 0.09 3.22 40.60
C VAL A 168 -1.44 3.06 40.56
N LYS A 169 -2.07 2.99 39.37
CA LYS A 169 -3.52 2.73 39.27
C LYS A 169 -3.89 1.25 39.30
N SER A 170 -3.03 0.34 38.82
CA SER A 170 -3.32 -1.10 38.87
C SER A 170 -3.18 -1.70 40.27
N LEU A 171 -2.41 -1.08 41.18
CA LEU A 171 -2.29 -1.54 42.57
C LEU A 171 -3.41 -1.04 43.50
N LYS A 172 -4.28 -0.12 43.02
CA LYS A 172 -5.35 0.47 43.83
C LYS A 172 -6.75 -0.01 43.42
N SER A 173 -6.83 -0.92 42.45
CA SER A 173 -8.07 -1.56 41.99
C SER A 173 -8.20 -3.01 42.48
N GLU A 174 -7.38 -3.40 43.45
CA GLU A 174 -7.56 -4.62 44.24
C GLU A 174 -7.78 -4.21 45.71
#